data_AF-A0A2J2H6U9-F1
#
_entry.id   AF-A0A2J2H6U9-F1
#
_cell.length_a   1.000
_cell.length_b   1.000
_cell.length_c   1.000
_cell.angle_alpha   90.00
_cell.angle_beta   90.00
_cell.angle_gamma   90.00
#
_symmetry.space_group_name_H-M   'P 1'
#
loop_
_entity.id
_entity.type
_entity.pdbx_description
1 polymer ?
#
loop_
_entity_poly.entity_id
_entity_poly.type
_entity_poly.pdbx_seq_one_letter_code
_entity_poly.pdbx_strand_id
1 'polypeptide(L)' 'MPFELKVQRSIELRCSNCGKLITGTPIVAKTCCVNKPWVFCSRECYRQFLAKWTRNQDAGKGGTLRRGFI' A
#
# COMPACT_ATOMS: atom_id res chain seq x y z
N MET A 1 3.64 22.66 33.77
CA MET A 1 4.40 23.24 32.65
C MET A 1 4.06 22.46 31.39
N PRO A 2 3.72 23.08 30.24
CA PRO A 2 3.36 22.34 29.04
C PRO A 2 4.61 21.93 28.28
N PHE A 3 4.75 20.64 27.99
CA PHE A 3 5.82 20.10 27.16
C PHE A 3 5.39 20.15 25.69
N GLU A 4 6.17 20.81 24.82
CA GLU A 4 6.01 20.69 23.37
C GLU A 4 6.48 19.31 22.91
N LEU A 5 5.53 18.44 22.57
CA LEU A 5 5.84 17.25 21.79
C LEU A 5 6.13 17.68 20.34
N LYS A 6 7.42 17.90 20.03
CA LYS A 6 7.94 17.95 18.65
C LYS A 6 7.86 16.57 18.01
N VAL A 7 6.67 16.02 17.86
CA VAL A 7 6.44 14.83 17.06
C VAL A 7 5.80 15.29 15.77
N GLN A 8 6.60 15.96 14.93
CA GLN A 8 6.36 15.88 13.49
C GLN A 8 6.67 14.44 13.09
N ARG A 9 5.70 13.52 13.27
CA ARG A 9 5.71 12.28 12.51
C ARG A 9 5.51 12.70 11.05
N SER A 10 6.62 13.02 10.37
CA SER A 10 6.68 12.85 8.94
C SER A 10 6.20 11.42 8.70
N ILE A 11 4.96 11.27 8.24
CA ILE A 11 4.42 9.96 7.93
C ILE A 11 5.29 9.49 6.78
N GLU A 12 6.31 8.69 7.10
CA GLU A 12 7.19 8.07 6.12
C GLU A 12 6.32 7.12 5.29
N LEU A 13 5.79 7.66 4.19
CA LEU A 13 4.95 6.91 3.28
C LEU A 13 5.85 5.95 2.51
N ARG A 14 5.61 4.65 2.68
CA ARG A 14 6.29 3.61 1.92
C ARG A 14 5.41 3.11 0.79
N CYS A 15 6.02 2.89 -0.37
CA CYS A 15 5.33 2.32 -1.52
C CYS A 15 4.81 0.91 -1.18
N SER A 16 3.54 0.68 -1.44
CA SER A 16 2.86 -0.59 -1.20
C SER A 16 3.31 -1.71 -2.14
N ASN A 17 3.92 -1.37 -3.28
CA ASN A 17 4.44 -2.36 -4.25
C ASN A 17 5.91 -2.72 -4.00
N CYS A 18 6.79 -1.72 -3.83
CA CYS A 18 8.25 -1.94 -3.77
C CYS A 18 8.89 -1.63 -2.41
N GLY A 19 8.13 -1.12 -1.43
CA GLY A 19 8.62 -0.84 -0.07
C GLY A 19 9.50 0.41 0.09
N LYS A 20 9.91 1.06 -1.02
CA LYS A 20 10.73 2.27 -0.99
C LYS A 20 10.01 3.44 -0.30
N LEU A 21 10.79 4.30 0.35
CA LEU A 21 10.30 5.56 0.91
C LEU A 21 9.84 6.49 -0.23
N ILE A 22 8.67 7.10 -0.08
CA ILE A 22 8.14 8.06 -1.04
C ILE A 22 8.65 9.45 -0.66
N THR A 23 9.48 10.03 -1.52
CA THR A 23 10.05 11.38 -1.35
C THR A 23 9.32 12.46 -2.15
N GLY A 24 8.43 12.06 -3.07
CA GLY A 24 7.63 12.95 -3.92
C GLY A 24 6.12 12.80 -3.70
N THR A 25 5.32 13.29 -4.63
CA THR A 25 3.86 13.17 -4.57
C THR A 25 3.43 11.70 -4.70
N PRO A 26 2.78 11.10 -3.68
CA PRO A 26 2.34 9.72 -3.74
C PRO A 26 1.13 9.56 -4.66
N ILE A 27 1.04 8.41 -5.32
CA ILE A 27 -0.19 7.97 -5.97
C ILE A 27 -1.00 7.18 -4.93
N VAL A 28 -2.18 7.67 -4.58
CA VAL A 28 -3.09 7.01 -3.63
C VAL A 28 -4.23 6.35 -4.41
N ALA A 29 -4.44 5.06 -4.19
CA ALA A 29 -5.55 4.33 -4.80
C ALA A 29 -6.32 3.53 -3.74
N LYS A 30 -7.64 3.51 -3.87
CA LYS A 30 -8.53 2.65 -3.08
C LYS A 30 -9.06 1.54 -3.98
N THR A 31 -9.04 0.31 -3.51
CA THR A 31 -9.68 -0.81 -4.21
C THR A 31 -11.04 -1.11 -3.59
N CYS A 32 -11.96 -1.69 -4.36
CA CYS A 32 -13.35 -1.90 -3.95
C CYS A 32 -13.51 -2.83 -2.72
N CYS A 33 -12.53 -3.71 -2.48
CA CYS A 33 -12.60 -4.74 -1.42
C CYS A 33 -11.70 -4.46 -0.21
N VAL A 34 -10.95 -3.36 -0.18
CA VAL A 34 -10.00 -3.05 0.89
C VAL A 34 -10.20 -1.62 1.40
N ASN A 35 -10.54 -1.48 2.68
CA ASN A 35 -10.77 -0.17 3.30
C ASN A 35 -9.48 0.63 3.50
N LYS A 36 -8.32 -0.02 3.47
CA LYS A 36 -7.01 0.63 3.57
C LYS A 36 -6.57 1.17 2.20
N PRO A 37 -6.22 2.46 2.07
CA PRO A 37 -5.68 3.01 0.83
C PRO A 37 -4.28 2.46 0.55
N TRP A 38 -4.00 2.20 -0.73
CA TRP A 38 -2.70 1.83 -1.23
C TRP A 38 -1.96 3.06 -1.73
N VAL A 39 -0.65 3.10 -1.48
CA VAL A 39 0.22 4.24 -1.81
C VAL A 39 1.38 3.79 -2.67
N PHE A 40 1.68 4.52 -3.75
CA PHE A 40 2.73 4.15 -4.70
C PHE A 40 3.68 5.31 -4.99
N CYS A 41 4.96 4.98 -5.15
CA CYS A 41 6.01 5.93 -5.51
C CYS A 41 6.02 6.29 -7.01
N SER A 42 5.40 5.48 -7.87
CA SER A 42 5.41 5.69 -9.32
C SER A 42 4.25 4.99 -10.03
N ARG A 43 3.96 5.40 -11.27
CA ARG A 43 2.89 4.83 -12.10
C ARG A 43 3.18 3.38 -12.49
N GLU A 44 4.45 3.01 -12.62
CA GLU A 44 4.89 1.63 -12.88
C GLU A 44 4.56 0.73 -11.69
N CYS A 45 4.86 1.18 -10.46
CA CYS A 45 4.53 0.45 -9.24
C CYS A 45 3.01 0.24 -9.09
N TYR A 46 2.23 1.26 -9.45
CA TYR A 46 0.78 1.15 -9.47
C TYR A 46 0.29 0.11 -10.48
N ARG A 47 0.77 0.14 -11.73
CA ARG A 47 0.40 -0.83 -12.78
C ARG A 47 0.76 -2.27 -12.41
N GLN A 48 1.96 -2.48 -11.87
CA GLN A 48 2.40 -3.81 -11.42
C GLN A 48 1.54 -4.33 -10.26
N PHE A 49 1.24 -3.46 -9.29
CA PHE A 49 0.38 -3.79 -8.18
C PHE A 49 -1.02 -4.17 -8.66
N LEU A 50 -1.63 -3.35 -9.53
CA LEU A 50 -2.96 -3.63 -10.10
C LEU A 50 -2.99 -4.99 -10.80
N ALA A 51 -2.01 -5.28 -11.66
CA ALA A 51 -1.98 -6.55 -12.40
C ALA A 51 -1.85 -7.76 -11.47
N LYS A 52 -1.15 -7.64 -10.33
CA LYS A 52 -1.09 -8.69 -9.30
C LYS A 52 -2.38 -8.76 -8.49
N TRP A 53 -2.90 -7.61 -8.08
CA TRP A 53 -4.09 -7.50 -7.26
C TRP A 53 -5.31 -8.07 -8.00
N THR A 54 -5.54 -7.68 -9.25
CA THR A 54 -6.64 -8.20 -10.09
C THR A 54 -6.54 -9.71 -10.24
N ARG A 55 -5.35 -10.25 -10.56
CA ARG A 55 -5.13 -11.71 -10.60
C ARG A 55 -5.48 -12.40 -9.29
N ASN A 56 -5.15 -11.79 -8.15
CA ASN A 56 -5.48 -12.34 -6.84
C ASN A 56 -6.97 -12.22 -6.51
N GLN A 57 -7.67 -11.20 -7.02
CA GLN A 57 -9.13 -11.10 -6.89
C GLN A 57 -9.84 -12.11 -7.78
N ASP A 58 -9.37 -12.32 -9.00
CA ASP A 58 -9.88 -13.34 -9.92
C ASP A 58 -9.69 -14.74 -9.34
N ALA A 59 -8.52 -15.01 -8.74
CA ALA A 59 -8.25 -16.23 -7.99
C ALA A 59 -9.09 -16.34 -6.69
N GLY A 60 -9.52 -15.20 -6.14
CA GLY A 60 -10.33 -15.09 -4.92
C GLY A 60 -11.77 -15.57 -5.06
N LYS A 61 -12.25 -15.86 -6.27
CA LYS A 61 -13.50 -16.63 -6.47
C LYS A 61 -13.37 -18.13 -6.14
N GLY A 62 -12.19 -18.60 -5.68
CA GLY A 62 -12.04 -20.00 -5.26
C GLY A 62 -10.71 -20.40 -4.59
N GLY A 63 -9.94 -19.47 -4.00
CA GLY A 63 -8.65 -19.81 -3.41
C GLY A 63 -8.40 -19.05 -2.11
N THR A 64 -8.56 -19.75 -0.99
CA THR A 64 -8.17 -19.32 0.36
C THR A 64 -6.76 -18.72 0.32
N LEU A 65 -6.63 -17.42 0.61
CA LEU A 65 -5.33 -16.80 0.87
C LEU A 65 -4.71 -17.56 2.06
N ARG A 66 -3.83 -18.53 1.75
CA ARG A 66 -3.07 -19.27 2.75
C ARG A 66 -2.25 -18.27 3.56
N ARG A 67 -2.78 -17.92 4.72
CA ARG A 67 -2.07 -17.24 5.80
C ARG A 67 -1.15 -18.28 6.41
N GLY A 68 0.09 -18.35 5.91
CA GLY A 68 1.05 -19.33 6.41
C GLY A 68 2.36 -19.27 5.65
N PHE A 69 3.20 -18.32 6.03
CA PHE A 69 4.65 -18.43 5.88
C PHE A 69 5.15 -18.95 7.23
N ILE A 70 5.59 -20.21 7.28
CA ILE A 70 6.65 -20.86 8.07
C ILE A 70 6.78 -22.28 7.51
#